data_AF-A0A962TZ37-F1
#
_entry.id   AF-A0A962TZ37-F1
#
_cell.length_a   1.000
_cell.length_b   1.000
_cell.length_c   1.000
_cell.angle_alpha   90.00
_cell.angle_beta   90.00
_cell.angle_gamma   90.00
#
_symmetry.space_group_name_H-M   'P 1'
#
loop_
_entity.id
_entity.type
_entity.pdbx_description
1 polymer ?
#
loop_
_entity_poly.entity_id
_entity_poly.type
_entity_poly.pdbx_seq_one_letter_code
_entity_poly.pdbx_strand_id
1 'polypeptide(L)' 'MSKLGFIGLGIMGVPMAGHLIAAGHAVYLHSRSGVASELTEAGGHAVGSAKAVAE' A
#
# COMPACT_ATOMS: atom_id res chain seq x y z
N MET A 1 1.48 9.23 12.98
CA MET A 1 0.85 9.16 11.65
C MET A 1 1.85 9.65 10.62
N SER A 2 2.28 8.78 9.71
CA SER A 2 3.33 9.07 8.70
C SER A 2 2.83 8.69 7.31
N LYS A 3 3.34 9.36 6.27
CA LYS A 3 3.08 9.00 4.87
C LYS A 3 4.14 7.99 4.42
N LEU A 4 3.70 6.83 3.95
CA LEU A 4 4.56 5.72 3.55
C LEU A 4 4.22 5.27 2.14
N GLY A 5 5.25 5.10 1.32
CA GLY A 5 5.13 4.43 0.04
C GLY A 5 5.49 2.96 0.17
N PHE A 6 4.69 2.07 -0.43
CA PHE A 6 4.91 0.63 -0.38
C PHE A 6 4.76 0.01 -1.77
N ILE A 7 5.84 -0.57 -2.28
CA ILE A 7 5.91 -1.21 -3.59
C ILE A 7 6.14 -2.70 -3.43
N GLY A 8 5.27 -3.51 -4.02
CA GLY A 8 5.39 -4.97 -4.05
C GLY A 8 4.40 -5.64 -3.09
N LEU A 9 3.29 -6.11 -3.63
CA LEU A 9 2.16 -6.68 -2.87
C LEU A 9 2.03 -8.19 -3.14
N GLY A 10 3.12 -8.92 -2.89
CA GLY A 10 3.11 -10.39 -2.90
C GLY A 10 2.66 -10.97 -1.56
N ILE A 11 2.89 -12.27 -1.35
CA ILE A 11 2.49 -13.01 -0.14
C ILE A 11 2.94 -12.31 1.15
N MET A 12 4.17 -11.78 1.19
CA MET A 12 4.69 -11.04 2.35
C MET A 12 4.26 -9.56 2.35
N GLY A 13 4.14 -8.95 1.17
CA GLY A 13 3.92 -7.51 1.05
C GLY A 13 2.51 -7.09 1.49
N VAL A 14 1.50 -7.89 1.17
CA VAL A 14 0.11 -7.63 1.55
C VAL A 14 -0.07 -7.52 3.08
N PRO A 15 0.30 -8.52 3.90
CA PRO A 15 0.11 -8.41 5.35
C PRO A 15 0.95 -7.28 5.97
N MET A 16 2.14 -7.00 5.44
CA MET A 16 2.97 -5.87 5.91
C MET A 16 2.31 -4.51 5.65
N ALA A 17 1.80 -4.30 4.43
CA ALA A 17 1.06 -3.09 4.08
C ALA A 17 -0.20 -2.93 4.96
N GLY A 18 -0.93 -4.03 5.19
CA GLY A 18 -2.10 -4.06 6.07
C GLY A 18 -1.77 -3.64 7.50
N HIS A 19 -0.67 -4.12 8.08
CA HIS A 19 -0.26 -3.71 9.42
C HIS A 19 0.10 -2.22 9.51
N LEU A 20 0.76 -1.66 8.49
CA LEU A 20 1.07 -0.24 8.44
C LEU A 20 -0.20 0.62 8.36
N ILE A 21 -1.19 0.19 7.58
CA ILE A 21 -2.50 0.85 7.50
C ILE A 21 -3.22 0.77 8.85
N ALA A 22 -3.29 -0.43 9.46
CA ALA A 22 -3.92 -0.65 10.76
C ALA A 22 -3.26 0.14 11.90
N ALA A 23 -1.94 0.38 11.81
CA ALA A 23 -1.21 1.25 12.73
C ALA A 23 -1.49 2.75 12.52
N GLY A 24 -2.34 3.12 11.55
CA GLY A 24 -2.76 4.49 11.29
C GLY A 24 -1.77 5.29 10.45
N HIS A 25 -0.94 4.63 9.63
CA HIS A 25 -0.12 5.31 8.62
C HIS A 25 -0.92 5.52 7.32
N ALA A 26 -0.64 6.62 6.63
CA ALA A 26 -1.16 6.84 5.28
C ALA A 26 -0.26 6.09 4.29
N VAL A 27 -0.73 4.94 3.79
CA VAL A 27 0.08 4.05 2.95
C VAL A 27 -0.36 4.14 1.49
N TYR A 28 0.58 4.49 0.61
CA TYR A 28 0.41 4.55 -0.83
C TYR A 28 1.00 3.30 -1.46
N LEU A 29 0.18 2.57 -2.22
CA LEU A 29 0.39 1.18 -2.60
C LEU A 29 0.56 1.07 -4.11
N HIS A 30 1.61 0.38 -4.54
CA HIS A 30 1.78 0.01 -5.94
C HIS A 30 2.31 -1.43 -6.07
N SER A 31 1.84 -2.14 -7.08
CA SER A 31 2.38 -3.45 -7.45
C SER A 31 2.14 -3.70 -8.93
N ARG A 32 3.09 -4.39 -9.58
CA ARG A 32 2.97 -4.78 -11.00
C ARG A 32 1.74 -5.66 -11.25
N SER A 33 1.38 -6.51 -10.28
CA SER A 33 0.24 -7.42 -10.37
C SER A 33 -1.10 -6.80 -9.92
N GLY A 34 -1.10 -5.49 -9.61
CA GLY A 34 -2.25 -4.82 -9.01
C GLY A 34 -2.24 -4.82 -7.48
N VAL A 35 -3.07 -3.96 -6.91
CA VAL A 35 -3.25 -3.82 -5.45
C VAL A 35 -4.44 -4.69 -5.03
N ALA A 36 -4.25 -5.50 -3.98
CA ALA A 36 -5.31 -6.33 -3.42
C ALA A 36 -6.44 -5.45 -2.85
N SER A 37 -7.71 -5.81 -3.12
CA SER A 37 -8.88 -5.04 -2.67
C SER A 37 -8.93 -4.89 -1.15
N GLU A 38 -8.50 -5.91 -0.42
CA GLU A 38 -8.40 -5.92 1.05
C GLU A 38 -7.59 -4.73 1.59
N LEU A 39 -6.53 -4.31 0.88
CA LEU A 39 -5.71 -3.17 1.29
C LEU A 39 -6.40 -1.83 1.04
N THR A 40 -7.14 -1.72 -0.07
CA THR A 40 -7.93 -0.51 -0.35
C THR A 40 -9.11 -0.38 0.60
N GLU A 41 -9.76 -1.51 0.95
CA GLU A 41 -10.84 -1.57 1.94
C GLU A 41 -10.34 -1.24 3.36
N ALA A 42 -9.11 -1.65 3.70
CA ALA A 42 -8.45 -1.27 4.94
C ALA A 42 -8.08 0.22 5.03
N GLY A 43 -8.17 0.99 3.93
CA GLY A 43 -7.85 2.41 3.87
C GLY A 43 -6.51 2.76 3.19
N GLY A 44 -5.88 1.81 2.51
CA GLY A 44 -4.69 2.06 1.70
C GLY A 44 -4.99 2.76 0.38
N HIS A 45 -4.05 3.57 -0.10
CA HIS A 45 -4.21 4.36 -1.33
C HIS A 45 -3.51 3.69 -2.51
N ALA A 46 -4.25 3.05 -3.41
CA ALA A 46 -3.67 2.50 -4.63
C ALA A 46 -3.24 3.62 -5.59
N VAL A 47 -2.01 3.55 -6.09
CA VAL A 47 -1.47 4.50 -7.08
C VAL A 47 -1.02 3.80 -8.36
N GLY A 48 -1.16 4.51 -9.49
CA GLY A 48 -1.01 3.93 -10.83
C GLY A 48 0.43 3.68 -11.29
N SER A 49 1.44 4.17 -10.56
CA SER A 49 2.84 3.97 -10.93
C SER A 49 3.76 3.99 -9.71
N ALA A 50 4.94 3.36 -9.83
CA ALA A 50 6.00 3.44 -8.82
C ALA A 50 6.43 4.88 -8.52
N LYS A 51 6.37 5.79 -9.51
CA LYS A 51 6.69 7.21 -9.32
C LYS A 51 5.69 7.88 -8.38
N ALA A 52 4.39 7.64 -8.59
CA ALA A 52 3.31 8.22 -7.80
C ALA A 52 3.29 7.75 -6.34
N VAL A 53 4.07 6.74 -5.98
CA VAL A 53 4.24 6.29 -4.58
C VAL A 53 5.08 7.27 -3.75
N ALA A 54 5.93 8.06 -4.41
CA ALA A 54 6.89 8.97 -3.79
C ALA A 54 6.55 10.47 -3.97
N GLU A 55 5.44 10.78 -4.65
CA GLU A 55 4.91 12.14 -4.84
C GLU A 55 3.89 12.48 -3.73
#